data_AF-A0A8I1EIK3-F1
#
_entry.id   AF-A0A8I1EIK3-F1
#
_cell.length_a   1.000
_cell.length_b   1.000
_cell.length_c   1.000
_cell.angle_alpha   90.00
_cell.angle_beta   90.00
_cell.angle_gamma   90.00
#
_symmetry.space_group_name_H-M   'P 1'
#
loop_
_entity.id
_entity.type
_entity.pdbx_description
1 polymer ?
#
loop_
_entity_poly.entity_id
_entity_poly.type
_entity_poly.pdbx_seq_one_letter_code
_entity_poly.pdbx_strand_id
1 'polypeptide(L)'
;MTTSYRIPKRRYFGQAMQAPMSSMRMQWKNRDEILAKQGYTGRSILGIKVPYWQRSNDKWSLAQKVAFINSIFAGATIGTYMVNTTPANDDLDQILLDGLQRLSAVQEYWEGKFAVPGEDGQPYFWADLTPGEQAHFDRIPFPWIDTNYSTEADCIDAYNRHNFGGIAHDESERAVARS
;
A
#
# COMPACT_ATOMS: atom_id res chain seq x y z
N MET A 1 8.49 13.03 -40.33
CA MET A 1 9.48 11.98 -39.97
C MET A 1 9.27 11.63 -38.51
N THR A 2 8.74 10.45 -38.22
CA THR A 2 8.52 9.98 -36.84
C THR A 2 9.83 9.43 -36.30
N THR A 3 10.45 10.13 -35.37
CA THR A 3 11.70 9.68 -34.73
C THR A 3 11.40 8.40 -33.96
N SER A 4 11.86 7.25 -34.49
CA SER A 4 11.78 5.99 -33.77
C SER A 4 12.86 5.99 -32.68
N TYR A 5 12.43 6.11 -31.43
CA TYR A 5 13.33 6.00 -30.28
C TYR A 5 13.83 4.55 -30.15
N ARG A 6 15.14 4.37 -29.93
CA ARG A 6 15.77 3.06 -29.67
C ARG A 6 15.53 2.53 -28.25
N ILE A 7 14.97 3.35 -27.37
CA ILE A 7 14.70 3.04 -25.95
C ILE A 7 13.19 2.97 -25.69
N PRO A 8 12.75 2.30 -24.60
CA PRO A 8 11.34 2.26 -24.24
C PRO A 8 10.75 3.67 -24.14
N LYS A 9 9.57 3.87 -24.76
CA LYS A 9 8.82 5.13 -24.61
C LYS A 9 8.42 5.31 -23.15
N ARG A 10 8.62 6.52 -22.62
CA ARG A 10 8.13 6.91 -21.30
C ARG A 10 6.62 6.67 -21.24
N ARG A 11 6.18 5.87 -20.28
CA ARG A 11 4.76 5.65 -19.98
C ARG A 11 4.35 6.49 -18.78
N TYR A 12 3.05 6.77 -18.69
CA TYR A 12 2.48 7.36 -17.49
C TYR A 12 2.45 6.29 -16.39
N PHE A 13 3.05 6.61 -15.25
CA PHE A 13 3.12 5.75 -14.05
C PHE A 13 2.47 6.42 -12.85
N GLY A 14 1.54 7.35 -13.08
CA GLY A 14 0.86 8.06 -12.02
C GLY A 14 1.51 9.38 -11.60
N GLN A 15 0.93 9.99 -10.57
CA GLN A 15 1.38 11.22 -9.94
C GLN A 15 1.83 10.93 -8.50
N ALA A 16 2.93 11.57 -8.08
CA ALA A 16 3.39 11.47 -6.70
C ALA A 16 2.50 12.32 -5.78
N MET A 17 2.02 11.69 -4.73
CA MET A 17 1.13 12.24 -3.73
C MET A 17 1.68 11.95 -2.33
N GLN A 18 1.21 12.68 -1.33
CA GLN A 18 1.54 12.42 0.07
C GLN A 18 0.47 12.96 1.01
N ALA A 19 0.30 12.29 2.14
CA ALA A 19 -0.61 12.68 3.20
C ALA A 19 -0.07 12.11 4.52
N PRO A 20 -0.35 12.76 5.67
CA PRO A 20 0.06 12.23 6.95
C PRO A 20 -0.71 10.95 7.28
N MET A 21 -0.08 10.05 8.03
CA MET A 21 -0.67 8.78 8.50
C MET A 21 -2.05 8.98 9.17
N SER A 22 -2.24 10.07 9.90
CA SER A 22 -3.55 10.50 10.46
C SER A 22 -4.68 10.55 9.43
N SER A 23 -4.41 11.08 8.22
CA SER A 23 -5.41 11.18 7.16
C SER A 23 -5.82 9.79 6.67
N MET A 24 -4.85 8.89 6.55
CA MET A 24 -5.10 7.49 6.18
C MET A 24 -5.90 6.76 7.26
N ARG A 25 -5.53 6.93 8.53
CA ARG A 25 -6.22 6.34 9.69
C ARG A 25 -7.67 6.81 9.82
N MET A 26 -7.91 8.11 9.61
CA MET A 26 -9.24 8.71 9.65
C MET A 26 -10.13 8.18 8.52
N GLN A 27 -9.57 8.00 7.31
CA GLN A 27 -10.34 7.55 6.16
C GLN A 27 -10.59 6.05 6.15
N TRP A 28 -9.71 5.24 6.74
CA TRP A 28 -9.80 3.78 6.72
C TRP A 28 -11.18 3.26 7.16
N LYS A 29 -11.66 3.63 8.34
CA LYS A 29 -12.96 3.13 8.84
C LYS A 29 -14.12 3.53 7.93
N ASN A 30 -14.11 4.78 7.45
CA ASN A 30 -15.12 5.28 6.52
C ASN A 30 -15.10 4.52 5.19
N ARG A 31 -13.90 4.19 4.68
CA ARG A 31 -13.74 3.43 3.43
C ARG A 31 -14.21 1.99 3.59
N ASP A 32 -13.91 1.33 4.71
CA ASP A 32 -14.43 -0.02 4.98
C ASP A 32 -15.96 -0.02 5.04
N GLU A 33 -16.57 0.99 5.67
CA GLU A 33 -18.03 1.15 5.65
C GLU A 33 -18.59 1.38 4.25
N ILE A 34 -17.90 2.16 3.40
CA ILE A 34 -18.29 2.40 2.01
C ILE A 34 -18.23 1.09 1.22
N LEU A 35 -17.14 0.34 1.33
CA LEU A 35 -16.99 -0.96 0.67
C LEU A 35 -18.10 -1.94 1.10
N ALA A 36 -18.40 -2.00 2.40
CA ALA A 36 -19.50 -2.82 2.91
C ALA A 36 -20.86 -2.40 2.34
N LYS A 37 -21.14 -1.08 2.27
CA LYS A 37 -22.38 -0.55 1.66
C LYS A 37 -22.48 -0.84 0.16
N GLN A 38 -21.35 -0.90 -0.53
CA GLN A 38 -21.27 -1.29 -1.94
C GLN A 38 -21.36 -2.82 -2.16
N GLY A 39 -21.44 -3.61 -1.08
CA GLY A 39 -21.47 -5.07 -1.16
C GLY A 39 -20.13 -5.69 -1.59
N TYR A 40 -19.02 -4.96 -1.47
CA TYR A 40 -17.70 -5.49 -1.79
C TYR A 40 -17.30 -6.57 -0.78
N THR A 41 -16.95 -7.75 -1.28
CA THR A 41 -16.59 -8.93 -0.48
C THR A 41 -15.14 -9.36 -0.69
N GLY A 42 -14.38 -8.64 -1.52
CA GLY A 42 -12.98 -8.93 -1.79
C GLY A 42 -12.06 -8.51 -0.64
N ARG A 43 -10.76 -8.75 -0.82
CA ARG A 43 -9.75 -8.31 0.14
C ARG A 43 -9.63 -6.79 0.13
N SER A 44 -9.41 -6.18 1.28
CA SER A 44 -9.03 -4.77 1.43
C SER A 44 -7.97 -4.60 2.50
N ILE A 45 -7.19 -3.52 2.39
CA ILE A 45 -6.27 -3.04 3.42
C ILE A 45 -6.46 -1.53 3.52
N LEU A 46 -6.71 -1.02 4.73
CA LEU A 46 -6.99 0.39 4.99
C LEU A 46 -8.12 0.98 4.12
N GLY A 47 -9.12 0.14 3.82
CA GLY A 47 -10.23 0.49 2.92
C GLY A 47 -9.85 0.67 1.45
N ILE A 48 -8.66 0.21 1.04
CA ILE A 48 -8.23 0.13 -0.36
C ILE A 48 -8.43 -1.31 -0.83
N LYS A 49 -9.03 -1.50 -2.01
CA LYS A 49 -9.28 -2.82 -2.57
C LYS A 49 -7.96 -3.50 -2.94
N VAL A 50 -7.81 -4.77 -2.58
CA VAL A 50 -6.67 -5.60 -2.95
C VAL A 50 -7.12 -6.57 -4.04
N PRO A 51 -6.67 -6.39 -5.29
CA PRO A 51 -7.09 -7.23 -6.41
C PRO A 51 -6.83 -8.72 -6.18
N TYR A 52 -7.66 -9.59 -6.78
CA TYR A 52 -7.51 -11.04 -6.64
C TYR A 52 -6.21 -11.57 -7.27
N TRP A 53 -5.69 -10.90 -8.31
CA TRP A 53 -4.46 -11.26 -9.01
C TRP A 53 -3.19 -10.79 -8.29
N GLN A 54 -3.31 -9.96 -7.25
CA GLN A 54 -2.17 -9.58 -6.42
C GLN A 54 -1.82 -10.73 -5.47
N ARG A 55 -0.53 -10.95 -5.25
CA ARG A 55 -0.02 -11.98 -4.32
C ARG A 55 -0.63 -11.93 -2.90
N SER A 56 -0.42 -12.99 -2.15
CA SER A 56 -0.81 -13.08 -0.74
C SER A 56 -0.04 -12.08 0.15
N ASN A 57 -0.62 -11.76 1.30
CA ASN A 57 -0.07 -10.78 2.23
C ASN A 57 0.91 -11.38 3.28
N ASP A 58 1.13 -12.68 3.25
CA ASP A 58 1.97 -13.46 4.19
C ASP A 58 3.48 -13.36 3.92
N LYS A 59 3.90 -12.36 3.15
CA LYS A 59 5.25 -12.27 2.58
C LYS A 59 6.23 -11.50 3.46
N TRP A 60 5.72 -10.77 4.46
CA TRP A 60 6.53 -10.20 5.53
C TRP A 60 6.33 -11.00 6.81
N SER A 61 7.45 -11.44 7.38
CA SER A 61 7.48 -11.98 8.73
C SER A 61 7.11 -10.90 9.76
N LEU A 62 6.76 -11.32 10.97
CA LEU A 62 6.52 -10.39 12.08
C LEU A 62 7.73 -9.47 12.31
N ALA A 63 8.95 -10.01 12.23
CA ALA A 63 10.17 -9.21 12.40
C ALA A 63 10.30 -8.11 11.33
N GLN A 64 9.91 -8.39 10.08
CA GLN A 64 9.91 -7.38 9.01
C GLN A 64 8.84 -6.31 9.25
N LYS A 65 7.65 -6.70 9.72
CA LYS A 65 6.58 -5.75 10.10
C LYS A 65 7.04 -4.84 11.24
N VAL A 66 7.62 -5.40 12.30
CA VAL A 66 8.18 -4.65 13.43
C VAL A 66 9.29 -3.69 12.98
N ALA A 67 10.23 -4.17 12.17
CA ALA A 67 11.32 -3.34 11.64
C ALA A 67 10.79 -2.17 10.78
N PHE A 68 9.73 -2.40 10.01
CA PHE A 68 9.08 -1.35 9.23
C PHE A 68 8.42 -0.28 10.12
N ILE A 69 7.66 -0.70 11.16
CA ILE A 69 7.06 0.26 12.10
C ILE A 69 8.14 1.04 12.87
N ASN A 70 9.22 0.38 13.28
CA ASN A 70 10.39 1.05 13.87
C ASN A 70 11.00 2.10 12.93
N SER A 71 11.11 1.77 11.65
CA SER A 71 11.64 2.70 10.65
C SER A 71 10.75 3.95 10.51
N ILE A 72 9.43 3.79 10.64
CA ILE A 72 8.50 4.93 10.67
C ILE A 72 8.79 5.81 11.89
N PHE A 73 8.81 5.26 13.10
CA PHE A 73 9.13 6.03 14.31
C PHE A 73 10.50 6.72 14.26
N ALA A 74 11.50 6.07 13.66
CA ALA A 74 12.84 6.62 13.47
C ALA A 74 12.92 7.73 12.40
N GLY A 75 11.83 8.02 11.69
CA GLY A 75 11.81 9.02 10.60
C GLY A 75 12.58 8.59 9.35
N ALA A 76 12.81 7.29 9.16
CA ALA A 76 13.46 6.76 7.97
C ALA A 76 12.55 6.86 6.74
N THR A 77 13.13 6.72 5.55
CA THR A 77 12.36 6.67 4.30
C THR A 77 11.59 5.33 4.22
N ILE A 78 10.26 5.41 4.17
CA ILE A 78 9.37 4.23 4.24
C ILE A 78 8.88 3.75 2.86
N GLY A 79 9.42 4.32 1.78
CA GLY A 79 9.03 4.06 0.40
C GLY A 79 7.64 4.63 0.04
N THR A 80 7.15 4.28 -1.15
CA THR A 80 5.86 4.73 -1.68
C THR A 80 4.94 3.55 -1.94
N TYR A 81 3.65 3.65 -1.65
CA TYR A 81 2.66 2.66 -2.16
C TYR A 81 2.05 3.16 -3.47
N MET A 82 1.28 2.33 -4.18
CA MET A 82 0.66 2.72 -5.45
C MET A 82 -0.81 2.33 -5.46
N VAL A 83 -1.67 3.27 -5.86
CA VAL A 83 -3.13 3.09 -5.96
C VAL A 83 -3.57 3.50 -7.35
N ASN A 84 -4.53 2.76 -7.91
CA ASN A 84 -5.25 3.19 -9.09
C ASN A 84 -6.56 3.86 -8.67
N THR A 85 -6.73 5.11 -9.06
CA THR A 85 -7.96 5.90 -8.87
C THR A 85 -8.55 6.20 -10.24
N THR A 86 -9.70 5.61 -10.55
CA THR A 86 -10.36 5.79 -11.84
C THR A 86 -11.88 5.83 -11.69
N PRO A 87 -12.55 6.96 -11.99
CA PRO A 87 -14.01 7.03 -11.96
C PRO A 87 -14.68 6.31 -13.14
N ALA A 88 -13.89 5.83 -14.10
CA ALA A 88 -14.40 5.19 -15.31
C ALA A 88 -14.75 3.72 -15.12
N ASN A 89 -14.25 3.08 -14.06
CA ASN A 89 -14.46 1.67 -13.79
C ASN A 89 -14.41 1.41 -12.28
N ASP A 90 -15.57 1.21 -11.67
CA ASP A 90 -15.71 0.99 -10.22
C ASP A 90 -14.93 -0.23 -9.72
N ASP A 91 -14.72 -1.27 -10.55
CA ASP A 91 -13.94 -2.45 -10.14
C ASP A 91 -12.44 -2.12 -10.03
N LEU A 92 -11.96 -1.20 -10.86
CA LEU A 92 -10.56 -0.75 -10.93
C LEU A 92 -10.29 0.54 -10.16
N ASP A 93 -11.32 1.20 -9.62
CA ASP A 93 -11.16 2.36 -8.76
C ASP A 93 -10.64 1.96 -7.38
N GLN A 94 -9.83 2.78 -6.72
CA GLN A 94 -9.28 2.52 -5.38
C GLN A 94 -8.66 1.11 -5.20
N ILE A 95 -7.95 0.59 -6.21
CA ILE A 95 -7.23 -0.69 -6.09
C ILE A 95 -5.75 -0.48 -5.78
N LEU A 96 -5.19 -1.37 -4.95
CA LEU A 96 -3.79 -1.35 -4.57
C LEU A 96 -2.90 -2.04 -5.61
N LEU A 97 -1.95 -1.30 -6.18
CA LEU A 97 -0.98 -1.81 -7.15
C LEU A 97 0.40 -2.07 -6.52
N ASP A 98 0.74 -1.43 -5.39
CA ASP A 98 1.99 -1.68 -4.67
C ASP A 98 1.87 -1.31 -3.19
N GLY A 99 2.70 -1.90 -2.34
CA GLY A 99 2.79 -1.52 -0.92
C GLY A 99 1.92 -2.36 0.02
N LEU A 100 1.42 -3.51 -0.43
CA LEU A 100 0.54 -4.40 0.33
C LEU A 100 1.06 -4.69 1.76
N GLN A 101 2.32 -5.11 1.88
CA GLN A 101 2.90 -5.48 3.17
C GLN A 101 3.14 -4.26 4.08
N ARG A 102 3.44 -3.10 3.49
CA ARG A 102 3.65 -1.85 4.24
C ARG A 102 2.34 -1.34 4.83
N LEU A 103 1.30 -1.27 4.01
CA LEU A 103 -0.03 -0.86 4.49
C LEU A 103 -0.62 -1.86 5.47
N SER A 104 -0.40 -3.17 5.24
CA SER A 104 -0.80 -4.21 6.18
C SER A 104 -0.09 -4.07 7.52
N ALA A 105 1.22 -3.83 7.55
CA ALA A 105 1.95 -3.64 8.80
C ALA A 105 1.41 -2.46 9.60
N VAL A 106 1.10 -1.33 8.94
CA VAL A 106 0.50 -0.15 9.58
C VAL A 106 -0.89 -0.47 10.13
N GLN A 107 -1.76 -1.09 9.32
CA GLN A 107 -3.10 -1.47 9.77
C GLN A 107 -3.04 -2.41 10.98
N GLU A 108 -2.24 -3.47 10.89
CA GLU A 108 -2.14 -4.46 11.95
C GLU A 108 -1.55 -3.89 13.24
N TYR A 109 -0.62 -2.93 13.15
CA TYR A 109 -0.11 -2.23 14.32
C TYR A 109 -1.19 -1.35 14.97
N TRP A 110 -1.95 -0.57 14.18
CA TRP A 110 -3.09 0.20 14.68
C TRP A 110 -4.19 -0.65 15.31
N GLU A 111 -4.36 -1.88 14.83
CA GLU A 111 -5.28 -2.88 15.39
C GLU A 111 -4.74 -3.57 16.65
N GLY A 112 -3.48 -3.30 17.04
CA GLY A 112 -2.84 -3.93 18.19
C GLY A 112 -2.50 -5.41 17.99
N LYS A 113 -2.30 -5.86 16.74
CA LYS A 113 -1.96 -7.27 16.44
C LYS A 113 -0.53 -7.64 16.81
N PHE A 114 0.36 -6.67 16.93
CA PHE A 114 1.73 -6.87 17.43
C PHE A 114 2.24 -5.63 18.14
N ALA A 115 3.23 -5.84 19.00
CA ALA A 115 3.94 -4.78 19.72
C ALA A 115 5.28 -4.47 19.05
N VAL A 116 5.76 -3.26 19.29
CA VAL A 116 7.02 -2.74 18.76
C VAL A 116 7.91 -2.33 19.94
N PRO A 117 9.19 -2.77 20.00
CA PRO A 117 10.09 -2.40 21.09
C PRO A 117 10.33 -0.89 21.14
N GLY A 118 10.18 -0.29 22.32
CA GLY A 118 10.63 1.07 22.61
C GLY A 118 12.14 1.13 22.88
N GLU A 119 12.66 2.35 23.02
CA GLU A 119 14.07 2.62 23.35
C GLU A 119 14.47 2.07 24.73
N ASP A 120 13.50 1.86 25.62
CA ASP A 120 13.70 1.23 26.93
C ASP A 120 13.70 -0.32 26.88
N GLY A 121 13.56 -0.89 25.67
CA GLY A 121 13.50 -2.32 25.42
C GLY A 121 12.15 -2.97 25.73
N GLN A 122 11.14 -2.21 26.16
CA GLN A 122 9.80 -2.75 26.41
C GLN A 122 8.98 -2.79 25.12
N PRO A 123 8.16 -3.84 24.91
CA PRO A 123 7.25 -3.89 23.77
C PRO A 123 6.00 -3.04 24.02
N TYR A 124 5.66 -2.18 23.05
CA TYR A 124 4.44 -1.36 23.09
C TYR A 124 3.50 -1.71 21.94
N PHE A 125 2.24 -1.98 22.25
CA PHE A 125 1.17 -1.96 21.26
C PHE A 125 0.78 -0.50 20.97
N TRP A 126 0.10 -0.28 19.85
CA TRP A 126 -0.43 1.05 19.52
C TRP A 126 -1.24 1.68 20.66
N ALA A 127 -2.04 0.87 21.36
CA ALA A 127 -2.90 1.33 22.46
C ALA A 127 -2.12 1.73 23.73
N ASP A 128 -0.89 1.26 23.88
CA ASP A 128 -0.04 1.58 25.03
C ASP A 128 0.66 2.94 24.87
N LEU A 129 0.73 3.45 23.64
CA LEU A 129 1.36 4.74 23.34
C LEU A 129 0.54 5.90 23.91
N THR A 130 1.24 6.88 24.46
CA THR A 130 0.66 8.16 24.86
C THR A 130 0.06 8.90 23.66
N PRO A 131 -0.87 9.83 23.89
CA PRO A 131 -1.40 10.67 22.81
C PRO A 131 -0.33 11.44 22.03
N GLY A 132 0.77 11.82 22.69
CA GLY A 132 1.90 12.51 22.06
C GLY A 132 2.66 11.61 21.09
N GLU A 133 2.91 10.36 21.46
CA GLU A 133 3.59 9.36 20.62
C GLU A 133 2.72 8.93 19.44
N GLN A 134 1.41 8.73 19.68
CA GLN A 134 0.45 8.48 18.59
C GLN A 134 0.42 9.65 17.61
N ALA A 135 0.36 10.89 18.11
CA ALA A 135 0.39 12.08 17.28
C ALA A 135 1.71 12.26 16.52
N HIS A 136 2.84 11.81 17.09
CA HIS A 136 4.11 11.80 16.39
C HIS A 136 4.07 10.87 15.18
N PHE A 137 3.62 9.61 15.37
CA PHE A 137 3.44 8.66 14.28
C PHE A 137 2.46 9.16 13.21
N ASP A 138 1.32 9.70 13.66
CA ASP A 138 0.21 10.15 12.81
C ASP A 138 0.56 11.37 11.94
N ARG A 139 1.65 12.11 12.26
CA ARG A 139 2.14 13.25 11.47
C ARG A 139 3.08 12.85 10.33
N ILE A 140 3.59 11.62 10.33
CA ILE A 140 4.56 11.18 9.33
C ILE A 140 3.86 11.07 7.97
N PRO A 141 4.38 11.72 6.91
CA PRO A 141 3.84 11.57 5.57
C PRO A 141 4.09 10.16 5.03
N PHE A 142 3.05 9.52 4.49
CA PHE A 142 3.20 8.32 3.68
C PHE A 142 2.98 8.68 2.21
N PRO A 143 4.05 8.78 1.40
CA PRO A 143 3.90 9.10 -0.01
C PRO A 143 3.32 7.92 -0.78
N TRP A 144 2.57 8.22 -1.84
CA TRP A 144 2.06 7.22 -2.77
C TRP A 144 2.09 7.72 -4.21
N ILE A 145 1.93 6.79 -5.13
CA ILE A 145 1.75 7.05 -6.55
C ILE A 145 0.30 6.78 -6.91
N ASP A 146 -0.39 7.77 -7.45
CA ASP A 146 -1.78 7.67 -7.89
C ASP A 146 -1.84 7.52 -9.42
N THR A 147 -2.38 6.40 -9.89
CA THR A 147 -2.56 6.09 -11.32
C THR A 147 -4.03 6.23 -11.71
N ASN A 148 -4.31 6.25 -13.01
CA ASN A 148 -5.68 6.31 -13.54
C ASN A 148 -5.78 5.44 -14.81
N TYR A 149 -5.52 4.15 -14.65
CA TYR A 149 -5.66 3.15 -15.69
C TYR A 149 -7.12 2.69 -15.78
N SER A 150 -7.61 2.53 -17.00
CA SER A 150 -9.00 2.13 -17.27
C SER A 150 -9.16 0.64 -17.56
N THR A 151 -8.07 -0.12 -17.65
CA THR A 151 -8.10 -1.56 -17.96
C THR A 151 -7.36 -2.37 -16.90
N GLU A 152 -7.83 -3.61 -16.66
CA GLU A 152 -7.14 -4.54 -15.75
C GLU A 152 -5.74 -4.87 -16.26
N ALA A 153 -5.58 -5.00 -17.58
CA ALA A 153 -4.29 -5.28 -18.21
C ALA A 153 -3.23 -4.19 -17.93
N ASP A 154 -3.62 -2.91 -17.97
CA ASP A 154 -2.73 -1.81 -17.63
C ASP A 154 -2.36 -1.81 -16.13
N CYS A 155 -3.33 -2.12 -15.26
CA CYS A 155 -3.09 -2.27 -13.82
C CYS A 155 -2.10 -3.41 -13.52
N ILE A 156 -2.27 -4.56 -14.19
CA ILE A 156 -1.39 -5.72 -14.08
C ILE A 156 0.00 -5.41 -14.64
N ASP A 157 0.13 -4.69 -15.77
CA ASP A 157 1.43 -4.25 -16.30
C ASP A 157 2.14 -3.31 -15.33
N ALA A 158 1.43 -2.35 -14.73
CA ALA A 158 1.97 -1.45 -13.72
C ALA A 158 2.42 -2.21 -12.46
N TYR A 159 1.57 -3.09 -11.91
CA TYR A 159 1.90 -3.98 -10.80
C TYR A 159 3.15 -4.80 -11.10
N ASN A 160 3.19 -5.48 -12.25
CA ASN A 160 4.27 -6.36 -12.61
C ASN A 160 5.60 -5.61 -12.81
N ARG A 161 5.58 -4.39 -13.37
CA ARG A 161 6.80 -3.60 -13.54
C ARG A 161 7.35 -3.09 -12.23
N HIS A 162 6.48 -2.58 -11.36
CA HIS A 162 6.90 -2.01 -10.09
C HIS A 162 7.47 -3.09 -9.17
N ASN A 163 6.85 -4.28 -9.17
CA ASN A 163 7.25 -5.37 -8.27
C ASN A 163 8.35 -6.27 -8.87
N PHE A 164 8.43 -6.46 -10.19
CA PHE A 164 9.37 -7.42 -10.81
C PHE A 164 10.44 -6.78 -11.71
N GLY A 165 10.44 -5.46 -11.89
CA GLY A 165 11.36 -4.76 -12.79
C GLY A 165 12.82 -4.67 -12.31
N GLY A 166 13.09 -4.97 -11.03
CA GLY A 166 14.45 -4.95 -10.43
C GLY A 166 14.78 -6.10 -9.45
N ILE A 167 13.84 -7.03 -9.25
CA ILE A 167 13.79 -8.27 -8.42
C ILE A 167 14.21 -8.22 -6.93
N ALA A 168 13.23 -8.57 -6.08
CA ALA A 168 13.29 -9.66 -5.09
C ALA A 168 11.88 -10.29 -4.94
N HIS A 169 11.37 -10.91 -6.01
CA HIS A 169 10.10 -11.66 -6.05
C HIS A 169 10.28 -12.94 -6.87
N ASP A 170 9.64 -14.04 -6.46
CA ASP A 170 9.66 -15.30 -7.21
C ASP A 170 8.80 -15.18 -8.49
N GLU A 171 9.28 -15.71 -9.62
CA GLU A 171 8.55 -15.63 -10.90
C GLU A 171 7.14 -16.22 -10.83
N SER A 172 6.92 -17.21 -9.97
CA SER A 172 5.61 -17.82 -9.71
C SER A 172 4.57 -16.85 -9.13
N GLU A 173 4.99 -15.68 -8.64
CA GLU A 173 4.10 -14.67 -8.05
C GLU A 173 3.59 -13.64 -9.08
N ARG A 174 3.98 -13.75 -10.36
CA ARG A 174 3.58 -12.80 -11.40
C ARG A 174 2.06 -12.86 -11.64
N ALA A 175 1.40 -11.70 -11.64
CA ALA A 175 -0.03 -11.60 -11.90
C ALA A 175 -0.36 -11.95 -13.37
N VAL A 176 -1.44 -12.71 -13.57
CA VAL A 176 -2.00 -13.10 -14.89
C VAL A 176 -3.48 -12.70 -14.98
N ALA A 177 -3.89 -12.13 -16.11
CA ALA A 177 -5.29 -11.79 -16.38
C ALA A 177 -6.13 -13.07 -16.61
N ARG A 178 -7.44 -13.03 -16.30
CA ARG A 178 -8.35 -14.11 -16.67
C ARG A 178 -8.75 -13.99 -18.15
N SER A 179 -8.78 -15.15 -18.83
CA SER A 179 -9.27 -15.31 -20.21
C SER A 179 -10.79 -15.19 -20.31
#